data_AF-A0A0J1ID46-F1
#
_entry.id   AF-A0A0J1ID46-F1
#
_cell.length_a   1.000
_cell.length_b   1.000
_cell.length_c   1.000
_cell.angle_alpha   90.00
_cell.angle_beta   90.00
_cell.angle_gamma   90.00
#
_symmetry.space_group_name_H-M   'P 1'
#
loop_
_entity.id
_entity.type
_entity.pdbx_description
1 polymer ?
#
loop_
_entity_poly.entity_id
_entity_poly.type
_entity_poly.pdbx_seq_one_letter_code
_entity_poly.pdbx_strand_id
1 'polypeptide(L)'
;MNKNTFSLHKQKKYQHHINFIHNELRKYRTIDIPNRTIVIKNQDLEDWIVEELSHEKVDDIIVLLEHAKKRASSVKPIFQVIATSLLKNT
;
A
#
# COMPACT_ATOMS: atom_id res chain seq x y z
N MET A 1 12.66 28.69 1.31
CA MET A 1 11.67 27.76 1.93
C MET A 1 12.22 27.28 3.27
N ASN A 2 11.43 27.34 4.35
CA ASN A 2 11.84 26.88 5.68
C ASN A 2 11.84 25.34 5.73
N LYS A 3 12.93 24.72 6.20
CA LYS A 3 13.09 23.26 6.29
C LYS A 3 11.97 22.61 7.12
N ASN A 4 11.45 23.30 8.13
CA ASN A 4 10.35 22.81 8.97
C ASN A 4 9.05 22.65 8.17
N THR A 5 8.74 23.60 7.30
CA THR A 5 7.51 23.56 6.47
C THR A 5 7.55 22.43 5.44
N PHE A 6 8.74 22.17 4.87
CA PHE A 6 8.94 21.08 3.91
C PHE A 6 8.77 19.70 4.55
N SER A 7 9.35 19.49 5.74
CA SER A 7 9.21 18.24 6.52
C SER A 7 7.76 17.95 6.89
N LEU A 8 7.04 18.96 7.40
CA LEU A 8 5.61 18.87 7.72
C LEU A 8 4.74 18.49 6.51
N HIS A 9 5.03 19.06 5.34
CA HIS A 9 4.30 18.74 4.12
C HIS A 9 4.52 17.28 3.70
N LYS A 10 5.77 16.80 3.74
CA LYS A 10 6.11 15.41 3.41
C LYS A 10 5.42 14.41 4.34
N GLN A 11 5.35 14.73 5.64
CA GLN A 11 4.67 13.88 6.62
C GLN A 11 3.14 13.84 6.39
N LYS A 12 2.51 14.98 6.12
CA LYS A 12 1.07 15.04 5.79
C LYS A 12 0.74 14.25 4.53
N LYS A 13 1.59 14.35 3.49
CA LYS A 13 1.44 13.58 2.25
C LYS A 13 1.52 12.07 2.52
N TYR A 14 2.53 11.64 3.28
CA TYR A 14 2.69 10.24 3.65
C TYR A 14 1.47 9.71 4.43
N GLN A 15 1.00 10.44 5.45
CA GLN A 15 -0.21 10.05 6.19
C GLN A 15 -1.43 9.94 5.28
N HIS A 16 -1.59 10.87 4.33
CA HIS A 16 -2.66 10.81 3.36
C HIS A 16 -2.57 9.54 2.49
N HIS A 17 -1.38 9.16 2.06
CA HIS A 17 -1.14 7.94 1.29
C HIS A 17 -1.46 6.68 2.10
N ILE A 18 -0.99 6.57 3.34
CA ILE A 18 -1.32 5.43 4.21
C ILE A 18 -2.82 5.34 4.43
N ASN A 19 -3.50 6.45 4.71
CA ASN A 19 -4.96 6.45 4.86
C ASN A 19 -5.68 6.00 3.58
N PHE A 20 -5.16 6.37 2.41
CA PHE A 20 -5.72 5.91 1.13
C PHE A 20 -5.54 4.41 0.97
N ILE A 21 -4.34 3.89 1.23
CA ILE A 21 -4.03 2.45 1.18
C ILE A 21 -4.94 1.68 2.14
N HIS A 22 -5.03 2.11 3.39
CA HIS A 22 -5.93 1.54 4.40
C HIS A 22 -7.38 1.44 3.90
N ASN A 23 -7.91 2.53 3.34
CA ASN A 23 -9.28 2.58 2.84
C ASN A 23 -9.55 1.63 1.66
N GLU A 24 -8.53 1.34 0.85
CA GLU A 24 -8.63 0.39 -0.25
C GLU A 24 -8.41 -1.05 0.23
N LEU A 25 -7.48 -1.29 1.14
CA LEU A 25 -7.19 -2.60 1.71
C LEU A 25 -8.34 -3.15 2.54
N ARG A 26 -8.99 -2.32 3.38
CA ARG A 26 -10.11 -2.75 4.24
C ARG A 26 -11.32 -3.30 3.48
N LYS A 27 -11.40 -3.08 2.17
CA LYS A 27 -12.44 -3.66 1.30
C LYS A 27 -12.24 -5.16 1.10
N TYR A 28 -11.04 -5.66 1.36
CA TYR A 28 -10.66 -7.06 1.26
C TYR A 28 -10.27 -7.56 2.64
N ARG A 29 -11.08 -8.41 3.27
CA ARG A 29 -10.75 -8.97 4.60
C ARG A 29 -9.40 -9.70 4.60
N THR A 30 -9.08 -10.35 3.48
CA THR A 30 -7.86 -11.11 3.27
C THR A 30 -7.35 -10.94 1.84
N ILE A 31 -6.04 -11.11 1.67
CA ILE A 31 -5.35 -11.14 0.38
C ILE A 31 -4.79 -12.56 0.19
N ASP A 32 -5.33 -13.28 -0.80
CA ASP A 32 -4.77 -14.54 -1.26
C ASP A 32 -3.56 -14.28 -2.17
N ILE A 33 -2.50 -15.08 -2.02
CA ILE A 33 -1.34 -15.02 -2.89
C ILE A 33 -1.53 -15.99 -4.06
N PRO A 34 -1.63 -15.51 -5.32
CA PRO A 34 -1.80 -16.39 -6.46
C PRO A 34 -0.68 -17.44 -6.53
N ASN A 35 -1.05 -18.67 -6.92
CA ASN A 35 -0.14 -19.81 -7.03
C ASN A 35 0.51 -20.25 -5.70
N ARG A 36 -0.01 -19.80 -4.54
CA ARG A 36 0.39 -20.27 -3.21
C ARG A 36 -0.85 -20.51 -2.35
N THR A 37 -0.81 -21.50 -1.46
CA THR A 37 -1.88 -21.73 -0.47
C THR A 37 -1.71 -20.79 0.74
N ILE A 38 -1.41 -19.51 0.49
CA ILE A 38 -1.13 -18.50 1.52
C ILE A 38 -2.18 -17.40 1.43
N VAL A 39 -2.76 -17.07 2.58
CA VAL A 39 -3.76 -16.02 2.74
C VAL A 39 -3.31 -15.12 3.89
N ILE A 40 -3.25 -13.82 3.62
CA ILE A 40 -2.75 -12.80 4.55
C ILE A 40 -3.92 -11.92 4.96
N LYS A 41 -3.99 -11.50 6.22
CA LYS A 41 -5.01 -10.52 6.62
C LYS A 41 -4.66 -9.15 6.06
N ASN A 42 -5.67 -8.34 5.79
CA ASN A 42 -5.42 -6.97 5.34
C ASN A 42 -4.55 -6.18 6.32
N GLN A 43 -4.77 -6.33 7.64
CA GLN A 43 -3.98 -5.63 8.65
C GLN A 43 -2.50 -6.01 8.56
N ASP A 44 -2.19 -7.31 8.48
CA ASP A 44 -0.80 -7.77 8.38
C ASP A 44 -0.09 -7.17 7.15
N LEU A 45 -0.78 -7.08 6.01
CA LEU A 45 -0.23 -6.45 4.81
C LEU A 45 -0.07 -4.93 4.95
N GLU A 46 -1.01 -4.26 5.64
CA GLU A 46 -0.90 -2.83 5.93
C GLU A 46 0.30 -2.53 6.83
N ASP A 47 0.50 -3.33 7.87
CA ASP A 47 1.63 -3.21 8.79
C ASP A 47 2.95 -3.39 8.03
N TRP A 48 3.06 -4.42 7.18
CA TRP A 48 4.27 -4.61 6.35
C TRP A 48 4.52 -3.44 5.39
N ILE A 49 3.48 -2.84 4.80
CA ILE A 49 3.64 -1.66 3.94
C ILE A 49 4.22 -0.48 4.74
N VAL A 50 3.78 -0.28 5.98
CA VAL A 50 4.26 0.80 6.84
C VAL A 50 5.68 0.55 7.32
N GLU A 51 6.01 -0.69 7.68
CA GLU A 51 7.28 -1.07 8.30
C GLU A 51 8.40 -1.27 7.28
N GLU A 52 8.10 -1.88 6.12
CA GLU A 52 9.12 -2.34 5.17
C GLU A 52 9.34 -1.39 3.98
N LEU A 53 8.37 -0.54 3.65
CA LEU A 53 8.44 0.29 2.44
C LEU A 53 8.88 1.73 2.74
N SER A 54 9.77 2.22 1.88
CA SER A 54 10.14 3.64 1.88
C SER A 54 8.96 4.51 1.42
N HIS A 55 8.99 5.80 1.77
CA HIS A 55 7.97 6.76 1.34
C HIS A 55 7.83 6.82 -0.19
N GLU A 56 8.94 6.66 -0.93
CA GLU A 56 8.93 6.65 -2.40
C GLU A 56 8.20 5.42 -2.95
N LYS A 57 8.38 4.26 -2.32
CA LYS A 57 7.64 3.05 -2.70
C LYS A 57 6.15 3.14 -2.38
N VAL A 58 5.80 3.81 -1.29
CA VAL A 58 4.40 4.11 -0.97
C VAL A 58 3.80 5.05 -2.02
N ASP A 59 4.54 6.07 -2.46
CA ASP A 59 4.10 6.95 -3.55
C ASP A 59 3.87 6.18 -4.86
N ASP A 60 4.76 5.25 -5.23
CA ASP A 60 4.60 4.38 -6.40
C ASP A 60 3.31 3.55 -6.32
N ILE A 61 3.02 2.97 -5.14
CA ILE A 61 1.81 2.19 -4.89
C ILE A 61 0.56 3.05 -5.10
N ILE A 62 0.54 4.29 -4.60
CA ILE A 62 -0.59 5.21 -4.78
C ILE A 62 -0.87 5.45 -6.25
N VAL A 63 0.17 5.71 -7.05
CA VAL A 63 0.02 5.93 -8.50
C VAL A 63 -0.62 4.71 -9.17
N LEU A 64 -0.18 3.50 -8.83
CA LEU A 64 -0.76 2.26 -9.36
C LEU A 64 -2.23 2.08 -8.97
N LEU A 65 -2.57 2.33 -7.70
CA LEU A 65 -3.93 2.20 -7.19
C LEU A 65 -4.87 3.22 -7.86
N GLU A 66 -4.44 4.48 -8.00
CA GLU A 66 -5.22 5.51 -8.69
C GLU A 66 -5.45 5.18 -10.17
N HIS A 67 -4.42 4.70 -10.87
CA HIS A 67 -4.55 4.29 -12.27
C HIS A 67 -5.52 3.11 -12.43
N ALA A 68 -5.47 2.10 -11.57
CA ALA A 68 -6.41 0.99 -11.59
C ALA A 68 -7.85 1.47 -11.33
N LYS A 69 -8.05 2.36 -10.35
CA LYS A 69 -9.37 2.93 -10.04
C LYS A 69 -9.95 3.74 -11.19
N LYS A 70 -9.15 4.57 -11.87
CA LYS A 70 -9.58 5.34 -13.05
C LYS A 70 -10.10 4.46 -14.18
N ARG A 71 -9.61 3.22 -14.27
CA ARG A 71 -10.04 2.23 -15.28
C ARG A 71 -11.16 1.30 -14.78
N ALA A 72 -11.80 1.63 -13.66
CA ALA A 72 -12.78 0.78 -12.96
C ALA A 72 -12.29 -0.66 -12.73
N SER A 73 -10.96 -0.84 -12.65
CA SER A 73 -10.34 -2.13 -12.43
C SER A 73 -10.22 -2.41 -10.93
N SER A 74 -10.25 -3.68 -10.56
CA SER A 74 -9.97 -4.08 -9.19
C SER A 74 -8.54 -3.70 -8.82
N VAL A 75 -8.36 -3.12 -7.62
CA VAL A 75 -7.04 -2.86 -7.04
C VAL A 75 -6.48 -4.09 -6.31
N LYS A 76 -7.28 -5.14 -6.09
CA LYS A 76 -6.87 -6.37 -5.40
C LYS A 76 -5.59 -6.99 -5.99
N PRO A 77 -5.42 -7.12 -7.33
CA PRO A 77 -4.19 -7.66 -7.90
C PRO A 77 -2.93 -6.87 -7.53
N ILE A 78 -3.03 -5.56 -7.33
CA ILE A 78 -1.91 -4.73 -6.89
C ILE A 78 -1.51 -5.14 -5.47
N PHE A 79 -2.47 -5.30 -4.57
CA PHE A 79 -2.20 -5.79 -3.21
C PHE A 79 -1.64 -7.21 -3.20
N GLN A 80 -2.07 -8.09 -4.10
CA GLN A 80 -1.50 -9.43 -4.23
C GLN A 80 -0.03 -9.40 -4.66
N VAL A 81 0.33 -8.51 -5.59
CA VAL A 81 1.72 -8.31 -6.02
C VAL A 81 2.58 -7.77 -4.88
N ILE A 82 2.09 -6.74 -4.16
CA ILE A 82 2.79 -6.16 -3.01
C ILE A 82 3.01 -7.23 -1.95
N ALA A 83 1.95 -7.94 -1.56
CA ALA A 83 2.01 -9.00 -0.57
C ALA A 83 2.99 -10.11 -0.99
N THR A 84 2.99 -10.51 -2.26
CA THR A 84 3.95 -11.50 -2.80
C THR A 84 5.40 -11.02 -2.67
N SER A 85 5.66 -9.72 -2.88
CA SER A 85 6.99 -9.13 -2.79
C SER A 85 7.50 -9.05 -1.35
N LEU A 86 6.62 -8.74 -0.40
CA LEU A 86 6.95 -8.59 1.03
C LEU A 86 7.05 -9.95 1.74
N LEU A 87 6.37 -10.98 1.24
CA LEU A 87 6.37 -12.33 1.83
C LEU A 87 7.73 -13.05 1.83
N LYS A 88 8.75 -12.49 1.17
CA LYS A 88 10.10 -13.05 1.12
C LYS A 88 11.08 -12.40 2.11
N ASN A 89 10.64 -11.34 2.80
CA ASN A 89 11.48 -10.57 3.73
C ASN A 89 11.13 -10.84 5.21
N THR A 90 10.24 -11.80 5.49
CA THR A 90 9.90 -12.29 6.83
C THR A 90 10.40 -13.73 7.01
#